data_AF-A0AA96N654-F1
#
_entry.id   AF-A0AA96N654-F1
#
_cell.length_a   1.000
_cell.length_b   1.000
_cell.length_c   1.000
_cell.angle_alpha   90.00
_cell.angle_beta   90.00
_cell.angle_gamma   90.00
#
_symmetry.space_group_name_H-M   'P 1'
#
loop_
_entity.id
_entity.type
_entity.pdbx_description
1 polymer ?
#
loop_
_entity_poly.entity_id
_entity_poly.type
_entity_poly.pdbx_seq_one_letter_code
_entity_poly.pdbx_strand_id
1 'polypeptide(L)' 'MRKLSEILMMIFKKTVIGAFLLYVINVCIQETDLYIVINPFTAFLAGFLGLPGVLSLAAIYFFVFP' A
#
# COMPACT_ATOMS: atom_id res chain seq x y z
N MET A 1 -3.30 -27.90 8.26
CA MET A 1 -2.30 -27.24 7.38
C MET A 1 -2.91 -26.55 6.15
N ARG A 2 -3.91 -27.12 5.45
CA ARG A 2 -4.57 -26.50 4.26
C ARG A 2 -5.10 -25.07 4.46
N LYS A 3 -5.71 -24.79 5.61
CA LYS A 3 -6.26 -23.45 5.92
C LYS A 3 -5.19 -22.37 6.08
N LEU A 4 -3.98 -22.74 6.53
CA LEU A 4 -2.89 -21.79 6.74
C LEU A 4 -2.29 -21.34 5.40
N SER A 5 -2.09 -22.28 4.46
CA SER A 5 -1.57 -21.95 3.13
C SER A 5 -2.53 -21.05 2.33
N GLU A 6 -3.84 -21.22 2.52
CA GLU A 6 -4.86 -20.37 1.88
C GLU A 6 -4.82 -18.92 2.39
N ILE A 7 -4.69 -18.74 3.71
CA ILE A 7 -4.54 -17.41 4.33
C ILE A 7 -3.24 -16.74 3.87
N LEU A 8 -2.14 -17.49 3.85
CA LEU A 8 -0.85 -16.96 3.40
C LEU A 8 -0.92 -16.46 1.95
N MET A 9 -1.55 -17.24 1.08
CA MET A 9 -1.76 -16.87 -0.32
C MET A 9 -2.69 -15.66 -0.47
N MET A 10 -3.72 -15.53 0.37
CA MET A 10 -4.61 -14.37 0.38
C MET A 10 -3.85 -13.09 0.76
N ILE A 11 -3.05 -13.15 1.84
CA ILE A 11 -2.22 -12.04 2.29
C ILE A 11 -1.23 -11.65 1.20
N PHE A 12 -0.53 -12.62 0.62
CA PHE A 12 0.44 -12.37 -0.46
C PHE A 12 -0.22 -11.68 -1.66
N LYS A 13 -1.37 -12.17 -2.12
CA LYS A 13 -2.12 -11.53 -3.22
C LYS A 13 -2.49 -10.09 -2.89
N LYS A 14 -2.98 -9.82 -1.69
CA LYS A 14 -3.32 -8.45 -1.25
C LYS A 14 -2.08 -7.56 -1.23
N THR A 15 -0.96 -8.03 -0.68
CA THR A 15 0.28 -7.26 -0.65
C THR A 15 0.78 -6.93 -2.06
N VAL A 16 0.73 -7.86 -3.01
CA VAL A 16 1.11 -7.61 -4.41
C VAL A 16 0.21 -6.57 -5.06
N ILE A 17 -1.11 -6.69 -4.86
CA ILE A 17 -2.09 -5.70 -5.37
C ILE A 17 -1.82 -4.32 -4.78
N GLY A 18 -1.56 -4.24 -3.48
CA GLY A 18 -1.26 -2.97 -2.83
C GLY A 18 0.07 -2.37 -3.24
N ALA A 19 1.10 -3.18 -3.47
CA ALA A 19 2.37 -2.71 -4.02
C ALA A 19 2.18 -2.10 -5.42
N PHE A 20 1.39 -2.77 -6.27
CA PHE A 20 1.03 -2.25 -7.59
C PHE A 20 0.22 -0.94 -7.49
N LEU A 21 -0.75 -0.89 -6.58
CA LEU A 21 -1.57 0.31 -6.36
C LEU A 21 -0.71 1.50 -5.90
N LEU A 22 0.18 1.29 -4.94
CA LEU A 22 1.11 2.32 -4.46
C LEU A 22 2.07 2.78 -5.55
N TYR A 23 2.56 1.86 -6.38
CA TYR A 23 3.41 2.21 -7.52
C TYR A 23 2.68 3.12 -8.51
N VAL A 24 1.46 2.75 -8.91
CA VAL A 24 0.64 3.58 -9.82
C VAL A 24 0.39 4.96 -9.22
N ILE A 25 0.01 5.03 -7.94
CA ILE A 25 -0.22 6.30 -7.25
C ILE A 25 1.05 7.15 -7.25
N ASN A 26 2.21 6.59 -6.85
CA ASN A 26 3.49 7.29 -6.83
C ASN A 26 3.89 7.83 -8.20
N VAL A 27 3.61 7.10 -9.29
CA VAL A 27 3.83 7.59 -10.65
C VAL A 27 2.88 8.75 -10.99
N CYS A 28 1.60 8.66 -10.61
CA CYS A 28 0.64 9.74 -10.85
C CYS A 28 0.96 11.03 -10.09
N ILE A 29 1.58 10.94 -8.92
CA ILE A 29 1.93 12.08 -8.07
C ILE A 29 3.41 12.45 -8.13
N GLN A 30 4.17 11.89 -9.09
CA GLN A 30 5.61 12.07 -9.19
C GLN A 30 6.03 13.54 -9.32
N GLU A 31 5.17 14.39 -9.88
CA GLU A 31 5.37 15.84 -10.03
C GLU A 31 5.08 16.62 -8.73
N THR A 32 4.63 15.95 -7.67
CA THR A 32 4.42 16.51 -6.34
C THR A 32 5.57 16.11 -5.41
N ASP A 33 5.81 16.87 -4.35
CA ASP A 33 6.78 16.50 -3.32
C ASP A 33 6.32 15.30 -2.45
N LEU A 34 5.20 14.66 -2.77
CA LEU A 34 4.67 13.52 -2.03
C LEU A 34 5.17 12.20 -2.62
N TYR A 35 5.86 11.42 -1.78
CA TYR A 35 6.31 10.07 -2.10
C TYR A 35 5.87 9.07 -1.03
N ILE A 36 4.99 8.14 -1.39
CA ILE A 36 4.54 7.09 -0.47
C ILE A 36 5.54 5.94 -0.50
N VAL A 37 6.21 5.69 0.63
CA VAL A 37 7.20 4.60 0.73
C VAL A 37 6.54 3.25 0.45
N ILE A 38 7.08 2.50 -0.52
CA ILE A 38 6.63 1.15 -0.88
C ILE A 38 7.46 0.13 -0.11
N ASN A 39 6.86 -0.52 0.89
CA ASN A 39 7.45 -1.63 1.63
C ASN A 39 6.37 -2.70 1.90
N PRO A 40 6.70 -3.90 2.41
CA PRO A 40 5.72 -4.97 2.62
C PRO A 40 4.54 -4.56 3.52
N PHE A 41 4.77 -3.69 4.50
CA PHE A 41 3.72 -3.18 5.40
C PHE A 41 2.79 -2.18 4.72
N THR A 42 3.33 -1.18 4.02
CA THR A 42 2.51 -0.18 3.33
C THR A 42 1.77 -0.81 2.16
N ALA A 43 2.41 -1.73 1.43
CA ALA A 43 1.77 -2.51 0.38
C ALA A 43 0.66 -3.42 0.93
N PHE A 44 0.85 -4.07 2.08
CA PHE A 44 -0.21 -4.85 2.71
C PHE A 44 -1.39 -3.96 3.12
N LEU A 45 -1.13 -2.82 3.77
CA LEU A 45 -2.19 -1.89 4.18
C LEU A 45 -2.94 -1.32 2.97
N ALA A 46 -2.23 -0.88 1.95
CA ALA A 46 -2.82 -0.39 0.70
C ALA A 46 -3.61 -1.48 -0.03
N GLY A 47 -3.16 -2.74 0.00
CA GLY A 47 -3.87 -3.87 -0.62
C GLY A 47 -5.03 -4.42 0.21
N PHE A 48 -4.98 -4.24 1.52
CA PHE A 48 -6.02 -4.65 2.45
C PHE A 48 -7.16 -3.64 2.47
N LEU A 49 -6.85 -2.35 2.63
CA LEU A 49 -7.81 -1.26 2.68
C LEU A 49 -8.18 -0.70 1.29
N GLY A 50 -7.33 -0.89 0.27
CA GLY A 50 -7.52 -0.32 -1.07
C GLY A 50 -7.19 1.17 -1.11
N LEU A 51 -7.97 1.93 -1.87
CA LEU A 51 -7.82 3.37 -2.04
C LEU A 51 -7.85 4.15 -0.70
N PRO A 52 -8.74 3.86 0.27
CA PRO A 52 -8.68 4.45 1.62
C PRO A 52 -7.34 4.25 2.33
N GLY A 53 -6.68 3.11 2.12
CA GLY A 53 -5.38 2.81 2.71
C GLY A 53 -4.29 3.72 2.14
N VAL A 54 -4.32 3.94 0.82
CA VAL A 54 -3.37 4.84 0.16
C VAL A 54 -3.58 6.29 0.59
N LEU A 55 -4.82 6.75 0.69
CA LEU A 55 -5.14 8.10 1.16
C LEU A 55 -4.71 8.30 2.62
N SER A 56 -4.88 7.30 3.48
CA SER A 56 -4.39 7.34 4.85
C SER A 56 -2.86 7.45 4.92
N LEU A 57 -2.15 6.66 4.10
CA LEU A 57 -0.68 6.73 3.99
C LEU A 57 -0.20 8.11 3.51
N ALA A 58 -0.88 8.70 2.53
CA ALA A 58 -0.61 10.05 2.07
C ALA A 58 -0.89 11.10 3.15
N ALA A 59 -1.98 10.97 3.90
CA ALA A 59 -2.30 11.86 5.02
C ALA A 59 -1.25 11.79 6.14
N ILE A 60 -0.75 10.59 6.47
CA ILE A 60 0.33 10.40 7.44
C ILE A 60 1.60 11.14 6.98
N TYR A 61 1.92 11.09 5.69
CA TYR A 61 3.07 11.82 5.14
C TYR A 61 2.99 13.32 5.46
N PHE A 62 1.84 13.95 5.21
CA PHE A 62 1.62 15.37 5.54
C PHE A 62 1.63 15.67 7.06
N PHE A 63 1.25 14.71 7.90
CA PHE A 63 1.28 14.88 9.35
C PHE A 63 2.70 14.76 9.93
N VAL A 64 3.54 13.91 9.37
CA VAL A 64 4.89 13.62 9.87
C VAL A 64 5.93 14.56 9.27
N PHE A 65 5.77 14.90 7.98
CA PHE A 65 6.64 15.80 7.23
C PHE A 65 5.82 17.02 6.81
N PRO A 66 5.65 18.02 7.69
CA PRO A 66 4.98 19.28 7.36
C PRO A 66 5.79 20.14 6.38
#